data_AF-E2A5L4-F1
#
_entry.id   AF-E2A5L4-F1
#
_cell.length_a   1.000
_cell.length_b   1.000
_cell.length_c   1.000
_cell.angle_alpha   90.00
_cell.angle_beta   90.00
_cell.angle_gamma   90.00
#
_symmetry.space_group_name_H-M   'P 1'
#
loop_
_entity.id
_entity.type
_entity.pdbx_description
1 polymer ?
#
loop_
_entity_poly.entity_id
_entity_poly.type
_entity_poly.pdbx_seq_one_letter_code
_entity_poly.pdbx_strand_id
1 'polypeptide(L)'
;RFLCMKKGKYRHTATVAEDTWFERCHISPAACIVITYCFSVNMSFEQTIRESSIIDGQQISRETIADRFSFCREVCMAALDEQFQEEGLLGGVGEIVGIDECKIGRRKYERGRIVEGSWILGMIHRGHATNYRLEICPDNKK
;
A
#
# COMPACT_ATOMS: atom_id res chain seq x y z
N ARG A 1 -8.62 -15.53 20.49
CA ARG A 1 -7.21 -15.96 20.67
C ARG A 1 -7.22 -17.46 20.90
N PHE A 2 -6.66 -18.25 19.98
CA PHE A 2 -6.58 -19.70 20.17
C PHE A 2 -5.30 -20.02 20.94
N LEU A 3 -5.45 -20.76 22.03
CA LEU A 3 -4.35 -21.18 22.88
C LEU A 3 -4.05 -22.64 22.58
N CYS A 4 -2.80 -22.95 22.22
CA CYS A 4 -2.37 -24.33 22.15
C CYS A 4 -2.38 -24.93 23.57
N MET A 5 -3.22 -25.94 23.79
CA MET A 5 -3.38 -26.61 25.10
C MET A 5 -2.29 -27.67 25.38
N LYS A 6 -1.36 -27.91 24.44
CA LYS A 6 -0.22 -28.80 24.69
C LYS A 6 0.72 -28.16 25.72
N LYS A 7 1.01 -28.88 26.80
CA LYS A 7 2.06 -28.50 27.76
C LYS A 7 3.43 -28.58 27.07
N GLY A 8 3.91 -27.45 26.59
CA GLY A 8 5.27 -27.26 26.07
C GLY A 8 5.92 -26.04 26.72
N LYS A 9 7.25 -25.96 26.66
CA LYS A 9 8.06 -24.88 27.27
C LYS A 9 7.69 -23.47 26.74
N TYR A 10 6.97 -23.40 25.61
CA TYR A 10 6.58 -22.17 24.92
C TYR A 10 5.06 -22.12 24.72
N ARG A 11 4.45 -20.97 25.02
CA ARG A 11 3.04 -20.69 24.72
C ARG A 11 2.94 -20.18 23.28
N HIS A 12 2.54 -21.06 22.35
CA HIS A 12 2.12 -20.61 21.03
C HIS A 12 0.70 -20.04 21.14
N THR A 13 0.58 -18.72 20.98
CA THR A 13 -0.71 -18.04 20.86
C THR A 13 -0.87 -17.53 19.45
N ALA A 14 -1.85 -18.07 18.74
CA ALA A 14 -2.25 -17.60 17.43
C ALA A 14 -3.57 -16.82 17.55
N THR A 15 -3.74 -15.79 16.72
CA THR A 15 -5.04 -15.11 16.62
C THR A 15 -5.79 -15.61 15.40
N VAL A 16 -7.13 -15.52 15.41
CA VAL A 16 -7.94 -15.87 14.22
C VAL A 16 -7.56 -14.97 13.03
N ALA A 17 -7.04 -13.79 13.32
CA ALA A 17 -6.72 -12.75 12.36
C ALA A 17 -5.26 -12.76 11.91
N GLU A 18 -4.44 -13.69 12.39
CA GLU A 18 -3.03 -13.83 11.98
C GLU A 18 -2.95 -14.14 10.47
N ASP A 19 -2.05 -13.46 9.76
CA ASP A 19 -1.91 -13.52 8.29
C ASP A 19 -3.19 -13.13 7.52
N THR A 20 -4.04 -12.28 8.11
CA THR A 20 -5.25 -11.77 7.45
C THR A 20 -5.27 -10.24 7.39
N TRP A 21 -6.23 -9.70 6.64
CA TRP A 21 -6.54 -8.27 6.59
C TRP A 21 -6.79 -7.60 7.96
N PHE A 22 -7.17 -8.41 8.95
CA PHE A 22 -7.49 -7.98 10.31
C PHE A 22 -6.33 -8.21 11.29
N GLU A 23 -5.15 -8.66 10.82
CA GLU A 23 -4.00 -8.85 11.69
C GLU A 23 -3.62 -7.54 12.38
N ARG A 24 -3.34 -7.62 13.69
CA ARG A 24 -2.96 -6.48 14.55
C ARG A 24 -3.94 -5.29 14.48
N CYS A 25 -5.17 -5.55 14.06
CA CYS A 25 -6.20 -4.52 14.01
C CYS A 25 -6.68 -4.22 15.43
N HIS A 26 -6.50 -2.97 15.87
CA HIS A 26 -6.93 -2.49 17.19
C HIS A 26 -8.34 -1.87 17.19
N ILE A 27 -8.99 -1.84 16.03
CA ILE A 27 -10.39 -1.43 15.83
C ILE A 27 -11.26 -2.66 15.56
N SER A 28 -12.58 -2.53 15.61
CA SER A 28 -13.45 -3.66 15.30
C SER A 28 -13.27 -4.09 13.83
N PRO A 29 -13.49 -5.38 13.49
CA PRO A 29 -13.53 -5.82 12.10
C PRO A 29 -14.53 -5.04 11.24
N ALA A 30 -15.66 -4.62 11.81
CA ALA A 30 -16.66 -3.83 11.10
C ALA A 30 -16.14 -2.44 10.75
N ALA A 31 -15.51 -1.72 11.70
CA ALA A 31 -14.88 -0.44 11.43
C ALA A 31 -13.74 -0.57 10.41
N CYS A 32 -12.96 -1.65 10.50
CA CYS A 32 -11.90 -1.97 9.55
C CYS A 32 -12.43 -2.12 8.11
N ILE A 33 -13.56 -2.82 7.93
CA ILE A 33 -14.22 -2.95 6.62
C ILE A 33 -14.72 -1.59 6.13
N VAL A 34 -15.34 -0.78 7.00
CA VAL A 34 -15.81 0.56 6.62
C VAL A 34 -14.67 1.47 6.18
N ILE A 35 -13.55 1.49 6.91
CA ILE A 35 -12.36 2.26 6.49
C ILE A 35 -11.85 1.79 5.13
N THR A 36 -11.86 0.48 4.87
CA THR A 36 -11.44 -0.09 3.57
C THR A 36 -12.38 0.35 2.45
N TYR A 37 -13.69 0.37 2.70
CA TYR A 37 -14.68 0.92 1.76
C TYR A 37 -14.47 2.42 1.53
N CYS A 38 -14.27 3.21 2.58
CA CYS A 38 -13.98 4.64 2.47
C CYS A 38 -12.74 4.90 1.61
N PHE A 39 -11.69 4.08 1.75
CA PHE A 39 -10.52 4.14 0.89
C PHE A 39 -10.87 3.87 -0.59
N SER A 40 -11.63 2.80 -0.88
CA SER A 40 -11.93 2.40 -2.26
C SER A 40 -12.79 3.42 -3.02
N VAL A 41 -13.62 4.18 -2.31
CA VAL A 41 -14.42 5.26 -2.88
C VAL A 41 -13.78 6.65 -2.73
N ASN A 42 -12.49 6.72 -2.38
CA ASN A 42 -11.70 7.94 -2.27
C ASN A 42 -12.31 8.99 -1.32
N MET A 43 -12.84 8.55 -0.18
CA MET A 43 -13.32 9.46 0.86
C MET A 43 -12.16 10.18 1.54
N SER A 44 -12.42 11.42 1.97
CA SER A 44 -11.49 12.18 2.79
C SER A 44 -11.33 11.58 4.20
N PHE A 45 -10.29 12.00 4.91
CA PHE A 45 -10.08 11.62 6.30
C PHE A 45 -11.28 11.99 7.18
N GLU A 46 -11.83 13.19 7.03
CA GLU A 46 -12.98 13.64 7.82
C GLU A 46 -14.24 12.81 7.58
N GLN A 47 -14.49 12.43 6.33
CA GLN A 47 -15.58 11.51 5.99
C GLN A 47 -15.34 10.14 6.61
N THR A 48 -14.13 9.61 6.47
CA THR A 48 -13.77 8.30 7.01
C THR A 48 -13.87 8.24 8.54
N ILE A 49 -13.43 9.29 9.24
CA ILE A 49 -13.60 9.42 10.70
C ILE A 49 -15.09 9.35 11.02
N ARG A 50 -15.93 10.15 10.36
CA ARG A 50 -17.37 10.17 10.61
C ARG A 50 -18.01 8.81 10.43
N GLU A 51 -17.79 8.17 9.27
CA GLU A 51 -18.42 6.88 8.95
C GLU A 51 -17.95 5.77 9.91
N SER A 52 -16.65 5.68 10.15
CA SER A 52 -16.08 4.63 11.01
C SER A 52 -16.42 4.82 12.49
N SER A 53 -16.58 6.07 12.96
CA SER A 53 -16.94 6.35 14.35
C SER A 53 -18.37 5.96 14.70
N ILE A 54 -19.28 5.94 13.71
CA ILE A 54 -20.66 5.47 13.90
C ILE A 54 -20.69 3.98 14.19
N ILE A 55 -19.81 3.20 13.57
CA ILE A 55 -19.76 1.74 13.70
C ILE A 55 -19.34 1.31 15.10
N ASP A 56 -18.26 1.91 15.62
CA ASP A 56 -17.70 1.52 16.91
C ASP A 56 -18.25 2.36 18.08
N GLY A 57 -19.07 3.37 17.80
CA GLY A 57 -19.57 4.31 18.81
C GLY A 57 -18.48 5.16 19.45
N GLN A 58 -17.25 5.13 18.90
CA GLN A 58 -16.08 5.84 19.37
C GLN A 58 -15.34 6.46 18.19
N GLN A 59 -14.79 7.65 18.41
CA GLN A 59 -13.97 8.31 17.40
C GLN A 59 -12.68 7.56 17.11
N ILE A 60 -12.43 7.25 15.84
CA ILE A 60 -11.18 6.67 15.36
C ILE A 60 -10.18 7.79 15.06
N SER A 61 -8.94 7.62 15.50
CA SER A 61 -7.88 8.61 15.31
C SER A 61 -7.48 8.76 13.83
N ARG A 62 -6.98 9.94 13.47
CA ARG A 62 -6.45 10.18 12.11
C ARG A 62 -5.25 9.28 11.82
N GLU A 63 -4.45 8.98 12.82
CA GLU A 63 -3.27 8.12 12.75
C GLU A 63 -3.68 6.70 12.38
N THR A 64 -4.72 6.16 13.02
CA THR A 64 -5.28 4.84 12.69
C THR A 64 -5.80 4.81 11.25
N ILE A 65 -6.51 5.85 10.80
CA ILE A 65 -7.00 5.92 9.42
C ILE A 65 -5.85 6.00 8.42
N ALA A 66 -4.82 6.80 8.71
CA ALA A 66 -3.63 6.91 7.88
C ALA A 66 -2.92 5.57 7.72
N ASP A 67 -2.74 4.83 8.83
CA ASP A 67 -2.16 3.50 8.86
C ASP A 67 -2.97 2.50 8.02
N ARG A 68 -4.29 2.46 8.21
CA ARG A 68 -5.18 1.59 7.41
C ARG A 68 -5.18 1.95 5.93
N PHE A 69 -5.16 3.23 5.59
CA PHE A 69 -5.05 3.69 4.19
C PHE A 69 -3.70 3.32 3.58
N SER A 70 -2.61 3.33 4.36
CA SER A 70 -1.30 2.84 3.90
C SER A 70 -1.37 1.35 3.60
N PHE A 71 -1.98 0.56 4.49
CA PHE A 71 -2.14 -0.87 4.24
C PHE A 71 -3.00 -1.18 3.01
N CYS A 72 -4.03 -0.37 2.72
CA CYS A 72 -4.78 -0.49 1.47
C CYS A 72 -3.90 -0.22 0.24
N ARG A 73 -3.04 0.80 0.29
CA ARG A 73 -2.09 1.09 -0.80
C ARG A 73 -1.10 -0.04 -0.99
N GLU A 74 -0.59 -0.65 0.08
CA GLU A 74 0.33 -1.80 0.01
C GLU A 74 -0.32 -2.98 -0.71
N VAL A 75 -1.59 -3.28 -0.43
CA VAL A 75 -2.33 -4.32 -1.15
C VAL A 75 -2.54 -3.95 -2.62
N CYS A 76 -2.84 -2.68 -2.93
CA CYS A 76 -2.91 -2.24 -4.33
C CYS A 76 -1.57 -2.40 -5.05
N MET A 77 -0.45 -2.11 -4.39
CA MET A 77 0.89 -2.30 -4.96
C MET A 77 1.17 -3.79 -5.22
N ALA A 78 0.87 -4.67 -4.26
CA ALA A 78 1.04 -6.11 -4.45
C ALA A 78 0.20 -6.66 -5.62
N ALA A 79 -1.04 -6.17 -5.78
CA ALA A 79 -1.89 -6.54 -6.91
C ALA A 79 -1.35 -6.01 -8.25
N LEU A 80 -0.80 -4.79 -8.28
CA LEU A 80 -0.13 -4.24 -9.46
C LEU A 80 1.13 -5.05 -9.82
N ASP A 81 1.93 -5.45 -8.83
CA ASP A 81 3.11 -6.26 -9.04
C ASP A 81 2.75 -7.63 -9.64
N GLU A 82 1.69 -8.28 -9.13
CA GLU A 82 1.16 -9.52 -9.69
C GLU A 82 0.72 -9.35 -11.14
N GLN A 83 -0.06 -8.30 -11.43
CA GLN A 83 -0.47 -7.96 -12.79
C GLN A 83 0.74 -7.77 -13.72
N PHE A 84 1.79 -7.08 -13.24
CA PHE A 84 3.01 -6.87 -14.01
C PHE A 84 3.77 -8.17 -14.30
N GLN A 85 3.74 -9.15 -13.39
CA GLN A 85 4.32 -10.47 -13.64
C GLN A 85 3.51 -11.24 -14.69
N GLU A 86 2.18 -11.20 -14.62
CA GLU A 86 1.29 -11.89 -15.57
C GLU A 86 1.40 -11.35 -16.99
N GLU A 87 1.46 -10.02 -17.15
CA GLU A 87 1.60 -9.35 -18.44
C GLU A 87 2.98 -9.59 -19.11
N GLY A 88 3.98 -10.00 -18.33
CA GLY A 88 5.32 -10.33 -18.83
C GLY A 88 6.15 -9.10 -19.23
N LEU A 89 6.96 -9.25 -20.29
CA LEU A 89 7.90 -8.21 -20.74
C LEU A 89 7.16 -7.06 -21.43
N LEU A 90 7.46 -5.82 -21.02
CA LEU A 90 6.89 -4.58 -21.58
C LEU A 90 7.40 -4.24 -23.00
N GLY A 91 8.43 -4.94 -23.50
CA GLY A 91 9.02 -4.71 -24.81
C GLY A 91 9.51 -6.00 -25.47
N GLY A 92 10.29 -5.87 -26.52
CA GLY A 92 10.74 -7.00 -27.33
C GLY A 92 11.27 -6.53 -28.69
N VAL A 93 11.61 -7.49 -29.55
CA VAL A 93 12.06 -7.19 -30.91
C VAL A 93 10.92 -6.52 -31.68
N GLY A 94 11.15 -5.29 -32.15
CA GLY A 94 10.17 -4.50 -32.89
C GLY A 94 9.28 -3.61 -32.03
N GLU A 95 9.33 -3.74 -30.70
CA GLU A 95 8.55 -2.93 -29.77
C GLU A 95 9.32 -1.67 -29.33
N ILE A 96 8.59 -0.58 -29.07
CA ILE A 96 9.18 0.70 -28.66
C ILE A 96 8.63 1.09 -27.30
N VAL A 97 9.51 1.08 -26.30
CA VAL A 97 9.21 1.48 -24.92
C VAL A 97 9.81 2.85 -24.64
N GLY A 98 8.98 3.77 -24.16
CA GLY A 98 9.46 5.02 -23.57
C GLY A 98 9.88 4.78 -22.12
N ILE A 99 11.06 5.25 -21.74
CA ILE A 99 11.61 5.12 -20.39
C ILE A 99 11.91 6.52 -19.86
N ASP A 100 11.49 6.80 -18.63
CA ASP A 100 11.79 8.06 -17.94
C ASP A 100 12.09 7.84 -16.46
N GLU A 101 12.91 8.72 -15.89
CA GLU A 101 13.31 8.69 -14.47
C GLU A 101 12.66 9.84 -13.71
N CYS A 102 12.00 9.53 -12.59
CA CYS A 102 11.51 10.53 -11.66
C CYS A 102 12.11 10.32 -10.27
N LYS A 103 12.54 11.40 -9.61
CA LYS A 103 12.95 11.36 -8.20
C LYS A 103 11.85 11.92 -7.31
N ILE A 104 11.19 11.05 -6.55
CA ILE A 104 10.21 11.44 -5.53
C ILE A 104 10.95 11.83 -4.25
N GLY A 105 10.52 12.92 -3.61
CA GLY A 105 11.24 13.47 -2.45
C GLY A 105 12.39 14.41 -2.82
N ARG A 106 12.44 14.94 -4.05
CA ARG A 106 13.34 16.05 -4.42
C ARG A 106 12.99 17.33 -3.63
N ARG A 107 14.02 18.08 -3.24
CA ARG A 107 13.89 19.42 -2.64
C ARG A 107 13.05 20.34 -3.54
N LYS A 108 12.05 21.02 -2.95
CA LYS A 108 11.29 22.08 -3.65
C LYS A 108 12.25 23.19 -4.07
N TYR A 109 12.38 23.44 -5.38
CA TYR A 109 13.33 24.40 -5.97
C TYR A 109 14.80 24.15 -5.61
N GLU A 110 15.19 22.91 -5.27
CA GLU A 110 16.54 22.56 -4.80
C GLU A 110 16.98 23.26 -3.50
N ARG A 111 16.04 23.87 -2.78
CA ARG A 111 16.27 24.60 -1.52
C ARG A 111 15.60 23.87 -0.34
N GLY A 112 16.03 24.17 0.89
CA GLY A 112 15.41 23.64 2.12
C GLY A 112 16.08 22.38 2.69
N ARG A 113 15.40 21.52 3.42
CA ARG A 113 16.01 20.31 4.01
C ARG A 113 16.43 19.31 2.91
N ILE A 114 17.60 18.65 3.04
CA ILE A 114 17.94 17.51 2.16
C ILE A 114 17.02 16.36 2.53
N VAL A 115 16.27 15.87 1.54
CA VAL A 115 15.41 14.70 1.66
C VAL A 115 16.04 13.60 0.81
N GLU A 116 16.26 12.44 1.41
CA GLU A 116 16.64 11.24 0.69
C GLU A 116 15.40 10.81 -0.10
N GLY A 117 15.48 10.95 -1.42
CA GLY A 117 14.37 10.70 -2.32
C GLY A 117 14.56 9.39 -3.06
N SER A 118 13.47 8.69 -3.32
CA SER A 118 13.47 7.45 -4.11
C SER A 118 13.46 7.78 -5.60
N TRP A 119 14.33 7.11 -6.35
CA TRP A 119 14.25 7.09 -7.81
C TRP A 119 13.18 6.09 -8.23
N ILE A 120 12.37 6.48 -9.20
CA ILE A 120 11.35 5.65 -9.83
C ILE A 120 11.61 5.70 -11.33
N LEU A 121 11.69 4.53 -11.95
CA LEU A 121 11.76 4.37 -13.39
C LEU A 121 10.35 4.08 -13.92
N GLY A 122 9.83 4.97 -14.75
CA GLY A 122 8.59 4.78 -15.46
C GLY A 122 8.85 4.27 -16.87
N MET A 123 8.13 3.23 -17.27
CA MET A 123 8.22 2.66 -18.60
C MET A 123 6.82 2.52 -19.18
N ILE A 124 6.63 2.91 -20.45
CA ILE A 124 5.34 2.79 -21.15
C ILE A 124 5.54 2.34 -22.58
N HIS A 125 4.71 1.40 -23.03
CA HIS A 125 4.74 0.94 -24.41
C HIS A 125 4.11 2.00 -25.34
N ARG A 126 4.80 2.41 -26.41
CA ARG A 126 4.30 3.48 -27.30
C ARG A 126 3.05 3.09 -28.09
N GLY A 127 2.89 1.81 -28.42
CA GLY A 127 1.71 1.29 -29.13
C GLY A 127 0.56 0.88 -28.20
N HIS A 128 0.82 0.74 -26.90
CA HIS A 128 -0.12 0.17 -25.93
C HIS A 128 -0.02 0.94 -24.61
N ALA A 129 -0.67 2.09 -24.53
CA ALA A 129 -0.55 2.99 -23.37
C ALA A 129 -1.00 2.37 -22.04
N THR A 130 -1.79 1.29 -22.06
CA THR A 130 -2.19 0.54 -20.86
C THR A 130 -1.12 -0.45 -20.39
N ASN A 131 -0.12 -0.75 -21.22
CA ASN A 131 1.03 -1.58 -20.85
C ASN A 131 2.15 -0.65 -20.38
N TYR A 132 2.41 -0.67 -19.07
CA TYR A 132 3.39 0.15 -18.41
C TYR A 132 4.02 -0.59 -17.22
N ARG A 133 5.17 -0.10 -16.76
CA ARG A 133 5.85 -0.58 -15.56
C ARG A 133 6.36 0.60 -14.77
N LEU A 134 6.31 0.48 -13.45
CA LEU A 134 6.90 1.42 -12.51
C LEU A 134 7.85 0.64 -11.62
N GLU A 135 9.13 1.02 -11.61
CA GLU A 135 10.14 0.35 -10.80
C GLU A 135 10.80 1.31 -9.83
N ILE A 136 10.87 0.91 -8.56
CA ILE A 136 11.60 1.67 -7.54
C ILE A 136 13.08 1.28 -7.63
N CYS A 137 13.96 2.27 -7.73
CA CYS A 137 15.40 2.07 -7.84
C CYS A 137 16.10 2.48 -6.53
N PRO A 138 16.14 1.61 -5.50
CA PRO A 138 16.66 1.95 -4.18
C PRO A 138 18.17 2.21 -4.16
N ASP A 139 18.93 1.55 -5.03
CA ASP A 139 20.39 1.63 -5.05
C ASP A 139 20.95 2.73 -5.97
N ASN A 140 20.10 3.58 -6.53
CA ASN A 140 20.53 4.65 -7.43
C ASN A 140 21.14 5.82 -6.63
N LYS A 141 22.36 5.61 -6.15
CA LYS A 141 23.24 6.61 -5.55
C LYS A 141 23.89 7.40 -6.69
N LYS A 142 23.32 8.57 -7.02
CA LYS A 142 24.05 9.60 -7.78
C LYS A 142 25.01 10.31 -6.84
#